data_AF-A0A518GZ68-F1
#
_entry.id   AF-A0A518GZ68-F1
#
_cell.length_a   1.000
_cell.length_b   1.000
_cell.length_c   1.000
_cell.angle_alpha   90.00
_cell.angle_beta   90.00
_cell.angle_gamma   90.00
#
_symmetry.space_group_name_H-M   'P 1'
#
loop_
_entity.id
_entity.type
_entity.pdbx_description
1 polymer ?
#
loop_
_entity_poly.entity_id
_entity_poly.type
_entity_poly.pdbx_seq_one_letter_code
_entity_poly.pdbx_strand_id
1 'polypeptide(L)'
;MICVTLGRGRHRTLLEEWSQAADAGAELVELRMDCLRSEINLKRLLSERHTPLVFTVRRGADGGLWRGTEEKRLLLIREAIVSEVDYVDLELDIAKSIPRFGHTKRIVSYHNFRETPADLDTIFDQARGAGPDVVKVATLARSIGDAARLMEAAARSSESVPTVGIAMGPLGVFTRILNRKYGAPFTYAGFNPERVFAPGMLGFDELWRDYGYNRINKDTEVYAVLGDPVAHSLSPAVHNAAFRKLGMNKVYVPLLIPGGTLKASLEALSWLDLKGLSVTIPHKEAIIPLLKQVDGAVERLKACNTVVIKDGVWTGHNTDYHAAMGVLEEAFGGSTRDEVSVLMDKQVVILGAGGVARTIAYGLSRRGAGVALVNRDDERAARVASEVGCRYTSWAARASTPCDILINGTPVGMHPNLDDSPVPPAAFRAGMLVFDTIYHPENTMFLKLARERECRTVTGVDMFVRQAALQFKLFTGKDAPVEVMRDAVSRELGVTRD
;
A
#
# COMPACT_ATOMS: atom_id res chain seq x y z
N MET A 1 3.10 -19.63 -5.21
CA MET A 1 4.02 -19.72 -4.06
C MET A 1 4.66 -18.36 -3.80
N ILE A 2 5.17 -18.13 -2.59
CA ILE A 2 6.07 -17.00 -2.30
C ILE A 2 7.49 -17.57 -2.17
N CYS A 3 8.43 -17.04 -2.93
CA CYS A 3 9.84 -17.38 -2.87
C CYS A 3 10.55 -16.43 -1.88
N VAL A 4 10.94 -16.94 -0.73
CA VAL A 4 11.57 -16.14 0.32
C VAL A 4 13.07 -16.04 0.06
N THR A 5 13.58 -14.83 -0.19
CA THR A 5 15.01 -14.60 -0.46
C THR A 5 15.80 -14.51 0.84
N LEU A 6 16.76 -15.42 0.99
CA LEU A 6 17.64 -15.56 2.15
C LEU A 6 19.09 -15.33 1.75
N GLY A 7 19.81 -14.58 2.58
CA GLY A 7 21.21 -14.24 2.31
C GLY A 7 21.92 -13.87 3.60
N ARG A 8 22.86 -14.72 4.03
CA ARG A 8 23.64 -14.56 5.25
C ARG A 8 25.13 -14.75 4.98
N GLY A 9 25.96 -14.15 5.82
CA GLY A 9 27.42 -14.19 5.66
C GLY A 9 28.08 -15.50 6.08
N ARG A 10 27.36 -16.38 6.80
CA ARG A 10 27.86 -17.67 7.31
C ARG A 10 26.83 -18.76 7.01
N HIS A 11 27.29 -19.97 6.72
CA HIS A 11 26.42 -21.13 6.46
C HIS A 11 25.44 -21.41 7.60
N ARG A 12 25.92 -21.39 8.85
CA ARG A 12 25.09 -21.68 10.03
C ARG A 12 23.88 -20.74 10.12
N THR A 13 24.10 -19.43 10.00
CA THR A 13 23.01 -18.46 10.10
C THR A 13 22.10 -18.47 8.89
N LEU A 14 22.59 -18.90 7.72
CA LEU A 14 21.74 -19.13 6.54
C LEU A 14 20.79 -20.32 6.78
N LEU A 15 21.30 -21.43 7.30
CA LEU A 15 20.50 -22.62 7.63
C LEU A 15 19.46 -22.32 8.72
N GLU A 16 19.86 -21.60 9.78
CA GLU A 16 18.95 -21.15 10.84
C GLU A 16 17.82 -20.27 10.27
N GLU A 17 18.13 -19.30 9.40
CA GLU A 17 17.11 -18.46 8.75
C GLU A 17 16.23 -19.25 7.78
N TRP A 18 16.77 -20.26 7.09
CA TRP A 18 16.00 -21.14 6.23
C TRP A 18 14.99 -21.99 7.02
N SER A 19 15.41 -22.59 8.14
CA SER A 19 14.49 -23.29 9.05
C SER A 19 13.38 -22.35 9.53
N GLN A 20 13.72 -21.13 9.95
CA GLN A 20 12.72 -20.15 10.39
C GLN A 20 11.73 -19.76 9.29
N ALA A 21 12.21 -19.56 8.06
CA ALA A 21 11.34 -19.28 6.92
C ALA A 21 10.39 -20.46 6.64
N ALA A 22 10.88 -21.69 6.74
CA ALA A 22 10.07 -22.90 6.58
C ALA A 22 9.01 -23.02 7.68
N ASP A 23 9.39 -22.78 8.94
CA ASP A 23 8.49 -22.78 10.10
C ASP A 23 7.40 -21.69 9.99
N ALA A 24 7.73 -20.55 9.36
CA ALA A 24 6.78 -19.49 9.04
C ALA A 24 5.85 -19.84 7.84
N GLY A 25 6.07 -20.97 7.16
CA GLY A 25 5.24 -21.44 6.05
C GLY A 25 5.75 -21.07 4.66
N ALA A 26 7.02 -20.72 4.50
CA ALA A 26 7.60 -20.52 3.16
C ALA A 26 7.56 -21.82 2.35
N GLU A 27 7.00 -21.77 1.13
CA GLU A 27 6.90 -22.93 0.23
C GLU A 27 8.14 -23.09 -0.66
N LEU A 28 8.92 -22.02 -0.82
CA LEU A 28 10.10 -21.94 -1.68
C LEU A 28 11.04 -20.88 -1.10
N VAL A 29 12.34 -21.15 -1.10
CA VAL A 29 13.36 -20.15 -0.73
C VAL A 29 14.30 -19.87 -1.88
N GLU A 30 14.82 -18.66 -1.97
CA GLU A 30 16.01 -18.35 -2.77
C GLU A 30 17.20 -18.23 -1.83
N LEU A 31 18.21 -19.07 -2.03
CA LEU A 31 19.45 -18.98 -1.26
C LEU A 31 20.47 -18.17 -2.06
N ARG A 32 20.74 -16.94 -1.61
CA ARG A 32 21.73 -16.01 -2.18
C ARG A 32 23.13 -16.40 -1.73
N MET A 33 23.74 -17.34 -2.44
CA MET A 33 25.09 -17.83 -2.16
C MET A 33 26.15 -16.75 -2.28
N ASP A 34 25.92 -15.76 -3.13
CA ASP A 34 26.78 -14.61 -3.28
C ASP A 34 26.91 -13.76 -1.99
N CYS A 35 26.02 -13.94 -1.01
CA CYS A 35 26.09 -13.28 0.29
C CYS A 35 27.04 -13.94 1.30
N LEU A 36 27.43 -15.21 1.08
CA LEU A 36 28.33 -15.94 1.98
C LEU A 36 29.74 -15.34 1.92
N ARG A 37 30.37 -15.16 3.08
CA ARG A 37 31.73 -14.62 3.18
C ARG A 37 32.81 -15.69 3.16
N SER A 38 32.44 -16.93 3.46
CA SER A 38 33.30 -18.12 3.40
C SER A 38 33.07 -18.90 2.12
N GLU A 39 33.99 -19.82 1.81
CA GLU A 39 33.84 -20.76 0.70
C GLU A 39 32.51 -21.53 0.79
N ILE A 40 31.82 -21.67 -0.35
CA ILE A 40 30.50 -22.27 -0.42
C ILE A 40 30.64 -23.79 -0.34
N ASN A 41 30.25 -24.38 0.78
CA ASN A 41 30.16 -25.83 0.94
C ASN A 41 28.74 -26.32 0.63
N LEU A 42 28.50 -26.78 -0.60
CA LEU A 42 27.20 -27.29 -1.05
C LEU A 42 26.74 -28.50 -0.26
N LYS A 43 27.63 -29.46 0.02
CA LYS A 43 27.29 -30.68 0.77
C LYS A 43 26.70 -30.37 2.14
N ARG A 44 27.24 -29.35 2.83
CA ARG A 44 26.72 -28.86 4.10
C ARG A 44 25.37 -28.14 3.96
N LEU A 45 25.17 -27.38 2.88
CA LEU A 45 23.91 -26.68 2.67
C LEU A 45 22.76 -27.63 2.32
N LEU A 46 23.06 -28.69 1.57
CA LEU A 46 22.07 -29.62 1.06
C LEU A 46 21.86 -30.83 1.98
N SER A 47 22.62 -30.97 3.09
CA SER A 47 22.41 -32.04 4.07
C SER A 47 21.10 -31.89 4.84
N GLU A 48 20.61 -30.66 4.99
CA GLU A 48 19.34 -30.33 5.66
C GLU A 48 18.54 -29.40 4.77
N ARG A 49 17.57 -29.96 4.03
CA ARG A 49 16.66 -29.20 3.16
C ARG A 49 15.34 -28.99 3.89
N HIS A 50 15.01 -27.74 4.18
CA HIS A 50 13.76 -27.39 4.87
C HIS A 50 12.59 -27.14 3.90
N THR A 51 12.89 -26.70 2.68
CA THR A 51 11.91 -26.44 1.60
C THR A 51 12.55 -26.72 0.25
N PRO A 52 11.79 -26.69 -0.86
CA PRO A 52 12.37 -26.45 -2.18
C PRO A 52 13.18 -25.14 -2.21
N LEU A 53 14.23 -25.08 -3.04
CA LEU A 53 15.15 -23.95 -3.12
C LEU A 53 15.48 -23.51 -4.55
N VAL A 54 15.70 -22.20 -4.69
CA VAL A 54 16.37 -21.55 -5.82
C VAL A 54 17.81 -21.27 -5.42
N PHE A 55 18.75 -21.90 -6.12
CA PHE A 55 20.17 -21.66 -5.96
C PHE A 55 20.60 -20.47 -6.82
N THR A 56 21.05 -19.39 -6.18
CA THR A 56 21.43 -18.15 -6.86
C THR A 56 22.85 -17.73 -6.48
N VAL A 57 23.72 -17.53 -7.47
CA VAL A 57 25.04 -16.91 -7.32
C VAL A 57 25.11 -15.65 -8.19
N ARG A 58 24.59 -14.53 -7.67
CA ARG A 58 24.39 -13.31 -8.45
C ARG A 58 25.67 -12.47 -8.58
N ARG A 59 25.98 -11.99 -9.79
CA ARG A 59 27.09 -11.07 -10.06
C ARG A 59 26.79 -9.66 -9.56
N GLY A 60 27.82 -8.88 -9.25
CA GLY A 60 27.67 -7.47 -8.85
C GLY A 60 26.93 -6.61 -9.87
N ALA A 61 27.19 -6.81 -11.16
CA ALA A 61 26.50 -6.10 -12.25
C ALA A 61 24.98 -6.35 -12.29
N ASP A 62 24.54 -7.50 -11.74
CA ASP A 62 23.15 -7.93 -11.69
C ASP A 62 22.55 -7.81 -10.26
N GLY A 63 23.12 -6.94 -9.42
CA GLY A 63 22.62 -6.69 -8.05
C GLY A 63 23.02 -7.75 -7.02
N GLY A 64 24.07 -8.51 -7.32
CA GLY A 64 24.66 -9.52 -6.46
C GLY A 64 25.84 -9.06 -5.62
N LEU A 65 26.36 -9.98 -4.82
CA LEU A 65 27.54 -9.77 -3.97
C LEU A 65 28.70 -10.72 -4.32
N TRP A 66 28.66 -11.40 -5.47
CA TRP A 66 29.71 -12.34 -5.88
C TRP A 66 31.05 -11.63 -6.05
N ARG A 67 32.10 -12.20 -5.45
CA ARG A 67 33.47 -11.62 -5.42
C ARG A 67 34.53 -12.52 -6.06
N GLY A 68 34.15 -13.74 -6.48
CA GLY A 68 35.08 -14.68 -7.12
C GLY A 68 35.20 -14.46 -8.63
N THR A 69 35.97 -15.32 -9.29
CA THR A 69 36.05 -15.31 -10.76
C THR A 69 34.80 -15.92 -11.38
N GLU A 70 34.57 -15.65 -12.66
CA GLU A 70 33.42 -16.20 -13.38
C GLU A 70 33.52 -17.73 -13.52
N GLU A 71 34.72 -18.26 -13.72
CA GLU A 71 34.96 -19.70 -13.83
C GLU A 71 34.55 -20.42 -12.55
N LYS A 72 34.90 -19.86 -11.38
CA LYS A 72 34.49 -20.39 -10.08
C LYS A 72 32.97 -20.31 -9.89
N ARG A 73 32.35 -19.23 -10.36
CA ARG A 73 30.89 -19.04 -10.29
C ARG A 73 30.15 -20.10 -11.11
N LEU A 74 30.56 -20.30 -12.37
CA LEU A 74 29.98 -21.29 -13.26
C LEU A 74 30.23 -22.72 -12.77
N LEU A 75 31.38 -22.98 -12.14
CA LEU A 75 31.65 -24.27 -11.49
C LEU A 75 30.65 -24.54 -10.36
N LEU A 76 30.45 -23.59 -9.44
CA LEU A 76 29.48 -23.72 -8.35
C LEU A 76 28.04 -23.95 -8.86
N ILE A 77 27.65 -23.25 -9.92
CA ILE A 77 26.34 -23.43 -10.57
C ILE A 77 26.21 -24.87 -11.10
N ARG A 78 27.24 -25.39 -11.77
CA ARG A 78 27.25 -26.78 -12.29
C ARG A 78 27.22 -27.80 -11.15
N GLU A 79 28.00 -27.57 -10.08
CA GLU A 79 27.99 -28.43 -8.89
C GLU A 79 26.60 -28.46 -8.22
N ALA A 80 25.92 -27.32 -8.12
CA ALA A 80 24.56 -27.25 -7.60
C ALA A 80 23.57 -28.04 -8.47
N ILE A 81 23.70 -27.97 -9.80
CA ILE A 81 22.88 -28.75 -10.74
C ILE A 81 23.13 -30.26 -10.56
N VAL A 82 24.40 -30.68 -10.45
CA VAL A 82 24.78 -32.08 -10.19
C VAL A 82 24.26 -32.56 -8.83
N SER A 83 24.15 -31.65 -7.87
CA SER A 83 23.59 -31.90 -6.54
C SER A 83 22.06 -31.85 -6.49
N GLU A 84 21.39 -31.75 -7.64
CA GLU A 84 19.92 -31.81 -7.79
C GLU A 84 19.15 -30.82 -6.89
N VAL A 85 19.58 -29.57 -6.89
CA VAL A 85 18.77 -28.46 -6.36
C VAL A 85 17.48 -28.30 -7.18
N ASP A 86 16.39 -27.80 -6.57
CA ASP A 86 15.10 -27.73 -7.27
C ASP A 86 15.12 -26.75 -8.44
N TYR A 87 15.71 -25.57 -8.21
CA TYR A 87 15.89 -24.52 -9.19
C TYR A 87 17.31 -23.97 -9.14
N VAL A 88 17.84 -23.62 -10.31
CA VAL A 88 19.03 -22.77 -10.46
C VAL A 88 18.66 -21.50 -11.20
N ASP A 89 19.10 -20.35 -10.70
CA ASP A 89 18.91 -19.05 -11.35
C ASP A 89 20.16 -18.71 -12.19
N LEU A 90 19.97 -18.61 -13.51
CA LEU A 90 20.99 -18.34 -14.50
C LEU A 90 20.72 -17.00 -15.16
N GLU A 91 21.71 -16.11 -15.19
CA GLU A 91 21.58 -14.87 -15.96
C GLU A 91 21.45 -15.17 -17.46
N LEU A 92 20.67 -14.35 -18.16
CA LEU A 92 20.30 -14.53 -19.56
C LEU A 92 21.50 -14.80 -20.48
N ASP A 93 22.60 -14.07 -20.28
CA ASP A 93 23.81 -14.15 -21.08
C ASP A 93 24.59 -15.46 -20.90
N ILE A 94 24.45 -16.13 -19.76
CA ILE A 94 25.11 -17.42 -19.50
C ILE A 94 24.18 -18.63 -19.68
N ALA A 95 22.86 -18.44 -19.72
CA ALA A 95 21.89 -19.54 -19.66
C ALA A 95 22.12 -20.63 -20.73
N LYS A 96 22.51 -20.24 -21.94
CA LYS A 96 22.80 -21.17 -23.05
C LYS A 96 24.14 -21.92 -22.91
N SER A 97 25.08 -21.40 -22.12
CA SER A 97 26.41 -22.02 -21.94
C SER A 97 26.43 -23.12 -20.86
N ILE A 98 25.36 -23.20 -20.05
CA ILE A 98 25.19 -24.23 -19.02
C ILE A 98 24.35 -25.39 -19.59
N PRO A 99 24.89 -26.61 -19.72
CA PRO A 99 24.15 -27.79 -20.20
C PRO A 99 23.08 -28.26 -19.21
N ARG A 100 21.95 -28.79 -19.72
CA ARG A 100 20.90 -29.37 -18.86
C ARG A 100 21.39 -30.69 -18.29
N PHE A 101 21.09 -30.93 -17.02
CA PHE A 101 21.43 -32.16 -16.34
C PHE A 101 20.45 -32.41 -15.18
N GLY A 102 20.07 -33.68 -14.99
CA GLY A 102 19.14 -34.09 -13.93
C GLY A 102 17.76 -33.43 -14.02
N HIS A 103 17.12 -33.27 -12.86
CA HIS A 103 15.78 -32.71 -12.73
C HIS A 103 15.75 -31.22 -12.33
N THR A 104 16.92 -30.60 -12.16
CA THR A 104 17.06 -29.20 -11.77
C THR A 104 16.40 -28.27 -12.78
N LYS A 105 15.41 -27.49 -12.32
CA LYS A 105 14.72 -26.50 -13.15
C LYS A 105 15.54 -25.22 -13.29
N ARG A 106 15.33 -24.49 -14.38
CA ARG A 106 16.07 -23.27 -14.70
C ARG A 106 15.17 -22.05 -14.62
N ILE A 107 15.61 -21.09 -13.83
CA ILE A 107 15.14 -19.71 -13.93
C ILE A 107 16.13 -18.99 -14.83
N VAL A 108 15.69 -18.51 -15.99
CA VAL A 108 16.49 -17.62 -16.82
C VAL A 108 16.14 -16.20 -16.45
N SER A 109 17.11 -15.46 -15.92
CA SER A 109 16.89 -14.14 -15.34
C SER A 109 17.58 -13.01 -16.07
N TYR A 110 16.90 -11.87 -16.15
CA TYR A 110 17.43 -10.60 -16.62
C TYR A 110 17.16 -9.53 -15.57
N HIS A 111 18.18 -8.74 -15.25
CA HIS A 111 18.08 -7.65 -14.29
C HIS A 111 18.55 -6.34 -14.90
N ASN A 112 17.80 -5.27 -14.70
CA ASN A 112 18.22 -3.91 -15.05
C ASN A 112 17.92 -2.95 -13.90
N PHE A 113 18.95 -2.60 -13.14
CA PHE A 113 18.83 -1.70 -11.98
C PHE A 113 18.82 -0.22 -12.36
N ARG A 114 18.85 0.12 -13.65
CA ARG A 114 18.86 1.50 -14.13
C ARG A 114 17.49 1.92 -14.65
N GLU A 115 16.82 1.06 -15.41
CA GLU A 115 15.55 1.38 -16.07
C GLU A 115 14.78 0.14 -16.51
N THR A 116 13.60 0.38 -17.08
CA THR A 116 12.82 -0.62 -17.81
C THR A 116 13.02 -0.40 -19.31
N PRO A 117 13.72 -1.31 -20.01
CA PRO A 117 14.05 -1.15 -21.43
C PRO A 117 12.83 -0.91 -22.32
N ALA A 118 13.06 -0.30 -23.48
CA ALA A 118 12.00 -0.11 -24.48
C ALA A 118 11.69 -1.42 -25.22
N ASP A 119 12.70 -2.28 -25.41
CA ASP A 119 12.67 -3.53 -26.17
C ASP A 119 12.38 -4.76 -25.29
N LEU A 120 11.42 -4.63 -24.36
CA LEU A 120 11.05 -5.71 -23.44
C LEU A 120 10.70 -7.01 -24.17
N ASP A 121 9.95 -6.94 -25.28
CA ASP A 121 9.53 -8.13 -26.02
C ASP A 121 10.74 -8.93 -26.52
N THR A 122 11.79 -8.25 -27.02
CA THR A 122 13.06 -8.87 -27.41
C THR A 122 13.75 -9.57 -26.23
N ILE A 123 13.77 -8.92 -25.06
CA ILE A 123 14.37 -9.50 -23.84
C ILE A 123 13.60 -10.76 -23.41
N PHE A 124 12.27 -10.72 -23.42
CA PHE A 124 11.44 -11.88 -23.10
C PHE A 124 11.60 -13.00 -24.14
N ASP A 125 11.70 -12.68 -25.44
CA ASP A 125 11.98 -13.65 -26.51
C ASP A 125 13.33 -14.34 -26.33
N GLN A 126 14.38 -13.58 -26.03
CA GLN A 126 15.70 -14.13 -25.75
C GLN A 126 15.69 -15.04 -24.53
N ALA A 127 14.99 -14.63 -23.46
CA ALA A 127 14.86 -15.43 -22.24
C ALA A 127 14.12 -16.75 -22.49
N ARG A 128 13.00 -16.72 -23.23
CA ARG A 128 12.28 -17.94 -23.66
C ARG A 128 13.15 -18.83 -24.56
N GLY A 129 13.91 -18.23 -25.47
CA GLY A 129 14.83 -18.94 -26.36
C GLY A 129 16.07 -19.52 -25.68
N ALA A 130 16.28 -19.27 -24.38
CA ALA A 130 17.40 -19.80 -23.61
C ALA A 130 17.09 -21.11 -22.85
N GLY A 131 15.94 -21.73 -23.14
CA GLY A 131 15.49 -22.98 -22.51
C GLY A 131 15.17 -22.89 -21.00
N PRO A 132 14.40 -21.88 -20.55
CA PRO A 132 13.94 -21.76 -19.17
C PRO A 132 12.85 -22.79 -18.83
N ASP A 133 12.73 -23.12 -17.54
CA ASP A 133 11.48 -23.61 -16.96
C ASP A 133 10.64 -22.44 -16.40
N VAL A 134 11.31 -21.34 -16.02
CA VAL A 134 10.72 -20.08 -15.58
C VAL A 134 11.53 -18.92 -16.16
N VAL A 135 10.86 -17.90 -16.70
CA VAL A 135 11.50 -16.63 -17.08
C VAL A 135 11.38 -15.65 -15.93
N LYS A 136 12.44 -14.88 -15.65
CA LYS A 136 12.44 -13.80 -14.64
C LYS A 136 13.00 -12.52 -15.23
N VAL A 137 12.22 -11.46 -15.28
CA VAL A 137 12.68 -10.15 -15.75
C VAL A 137 12.39 -9.12 -14.67
N ALA A 138 13.44 -8.51 -14.13
CA ALA A 138 13.36 -7.52 -13.08
C ALA A 138 14.03 -6.20 -13.51
N THR A 139 13.27 -5.12 -13.60
CA THR A 139 13.76 -3.83 -14.11
C THR A 139 13.36 -2.67 -13.19
N LEU A 140 14.14 -1.60 -13.13
CA LEU A 140 13.80 -0.42 -12.32
C LEU A 140 12.71 0.40 -13.03
N ALA A 141 11.57 0.60 -12.38
CA ALA A 141 10.53 1.49 -12.91
C ALA A 141 10.83 2.95 -12.58
N ARG A 142 10.87 3.81 -13.60
CA ARG A 142 10.96 5.27 -13.45
C ARG A 142 9.60 5.96 -13.60
N SER A 143 8.61 5.24 -14.11
CA SER A 143 7.21 5.66 -14.22
C SER A 143 6.27 4.48 -13.97
N ILE A 144 4.98 4.76 -13.74
CA ILE A 144 3.93 3.72 -13.75
C ILE A 144 3.85 3.04 -15.12
N GLY A 145 4.07 3.78 -16.21
CA GLY A 145 4.12 3.22 -17.56
C GLY A 145 5.18 2.14 -17.72
N ASP A 146 6.36 2.32 -17.13
CA ASP A 146 7.41 1.29 -17.11
C ASP A 146 6.96 0.02 -16.39
N ALA A 147 6.41 0.17 -15.19
CA ALA A 147 5.94 -0.95 -14.39
C ALA A 147 4.81 -1.71 -15.10
N ALA A 148 3.88 -0.97 -15.71
CA ALA A 148 2.76 -1.54 -16.47
C ALA A 148 3.25 -2.31 -17.70
N ARG A 149 4.13 -1.73 -18.53
CA ARG A 149 4.69 -2.40 -19.73
C ARG A 149 5.42 -3.69 -19.38
N LEU A 150 6.26 -3.66 -18.33
CA LEU A 150 6.98 -4.85 -17.88
C LEU A 150 6.01 -5.96 -17.46
N MET A 151 5.03 -5.61 -16.65
CA MET A 151 4.09 -6.58 -16.10
C MET A 151 3.17 -7.15 -17.19
N GLU A 152 2.75 -6.34 -18.16
CA GLU A 152 1.96 -6.78 -19.31
C GLU A 152 2.77 -7.72 -20.21
N ALA A 153 4.04 -7.39 -20.49
CA ALA A 153 4.93 -8.27 -21.25
C ALA A 153 5.19 -9.60 -20.54
N ALA A 154 5.33 -9.57 -19.20
CA ALA A 154 5.44 -10.78 -18.39
C ALA A 154 4.15 -11.62 -18.40
N ALA A 155 2.97 -10.99 -18.44
CA ALA A 155 1.69 -11.66 -18.56
C ALA A 155 1.59 -12.40 -19.91
N ARG A 156 1.91 -11.73 -21.02
CA ARG A 156 1.98 -12.36 -22.36
C ARG A 156 2.99 -13.50 -22.40
N SER A 157 4.18 -13.30 -21.82
CA SER A 157 5.21 -14.34 -21.75
C SER A 157 4.72 -15.59 -20.99
N SER A 158 3.94 -15.40 -19.92
CA SER A 158 3.38 -16.46 -19.08
C SER A 158 2.41 -17.40 -19.80
N GLU A 159 1.88 -17.02 -20.96
CA GLU A 159 1.05 -17.90 -21.80
C GLU A 159 1.85 -19.07 -22.39
N SER A 160 3.17 -18.89 -22.57
CA SER A 160 4.06 -19.89 -23.16
C SER A 160 4.99 -20.54 -22.13
N VAL A 161 5.56 -19.74 -21.23
CA VAL A 161 6.49 -20.19 -20.18
C VAL A 161 6.16 -19.41 -18.90
N PRO A 162 5.99 -20.06 -17.73
CA PRO A 162 5.74 -19.37 -16.47
C PRO A 162 6.74 -18.22 -16.28
N THR A 163 6.25 -16.99 -16.11
CA THR A 163 7.10 -15.80 -16.13
C THR A 163 6.87 -14.92 -14.89
N VAL A 164 7.97 -14.47 -14.30
CA VAL A 164 7.99 -13.53 -13.17
C VAL A 164 8.49 -12.17 -13.69
N GLY A 165 7.58 -11.22 -13.83
CA GLY A 165 7.89 -9.81 -14.10
C GLY A 165 7.90 -9.00 -12.80
N ILE A 166 9.00 -8.28 -12.53
CA ILE A 166 9.14 -7.44 -11.32
C ILE A 166 9.62 -6.05 -11.69
N ALA A 167 8.76 -5.06 -11.50
CA ALA A 167 9.18 -3.68 -11.53
C ALA A 167 9.78 -3.33 -10.15
N MET A 168 11.08 -3.07 -10.12
CA MET A 168 11.79 -2.64 -8.93
C MET A 168 11.47 -1.17 -8.62
N GLY A 169 11.57 -0.83 -7.35
CA GLY A 169 11.32 0.52 -6.84
C GLY A 169 9.87 0.72 -6.38
N PRO A 170 9.57 1.87 -5.77
CA PRO A 170 8.27 2.12 -5.14
C PRO A 170 7.12 2.18 -6.16
N LEU A 171 7.39 2.60 -7.40
CA LEU A 171 6.41 2.62 -8.50
C LEU A 171 5.98 1.21 -8.94
N GLY A 172 6.83 0.20 -8.72
CA GLY A 172 6.63 -1.16 -9.21
C GLY A 172 6.05 -2.14 -8.19
N VAL A 173 5.77 -1.70 -6.95
CA VAL A 173 5.32 -2.57 -5.85
C VAL A 173 4.13 -3.44 -6.24
N PHE A 174 3.13 -2.87 -6.92
CA PHE A 174 1.93 -3.60 -7.36
C PHE A 174 2.26 -4.81 -8.26
N THR A 175 3.34 -4.76 -9.03
CA THR A 175 3.75 -5.88 -9.92
C THR A 175 4.17 -7.10 -9.12
N ARG A 176 4.70 -6.92 -7.89
CA ARG A 176 5.10 -8.03 -7.00
C ARG A 176 3.92 -8.76 -6.39
N ILE A 177 2.74 -8.12 -6.35
CA ILE A 177 1.50 -8.64 -5.79
C ILE A 177 0.65 -9.23 -6.91
N LEU A 178 0.42 -8.45 -7.96
CA LEU A 178 -0.53 -8.80 -9.00
C LEU A 178 0.03 -9.80 -10.01
N ASN A 179 1.36 -9.99 -10.13
CA ASN A 179 1.93 -10.96 -11.08
C ASN A 179 1.33 -12.37 -10.93
N ARG A 180 0.86 -12.75 -9.73
CA ARG A 180 0.16 -14.01 -9.47
C ARG A 180 -1.10 -14.18 -10.30
N LYS A 181 -1.91 -13.11 -10.43
CA LYS A 181 -3.12 -13.11 -11.25
C LYS A 181 -2.79 -13.35 -12.72
N TYR A 182 -1.60 -12.89 -13.16
CA TYR A 182 -1.16 -12.90 -14.55
C TYR A 182 -0.10 -13.96 -14.85
N GLY A 183 -0.20 -15.12 -14.19
CA GLY A 183 0.53 -16.33 -14.60
C GLY A 183 1.89 -16.56 -13.91
N ALA A 184 2.35 -15.66 -13.03
CA ALA A 184 3.59 -15.90 -12.30
C ALA A 184 3.48 -17.13 -11.38
N PRO A 185 4.46 -18.06 -11.41
CA PRO A 185 4.46 -19.23 -10.54
C PRO A 185 4.72 -18.86 -9.07
N PHE A 186 5.51 -17.81 -8.86
CA PHE A 186 5.83 -17.24 -7.56
C PHE A 186 6.26 -15.77 -7.66
N THR A 187 6.27 -15.09 -6.52
CA THR A 187 6.89 -13.77 -6.35
C THR A 187 8.04 -13.87 -5.36
N TYR A 188 8.90 -12.85 -5.29
CA TYR A 188 10.04 -12.81 -4.38
C TYR A 188 9.74 -11.90 -3.17
N ALA A 189 10.02 -12.39 -1.98
CA ALA A 189 9.76 -11.70 -0.71
C ALA A 189 11.00 -11.70 0.21
N GLY A 190 11.19 -10.62 0.96
CA GLY A 190 12.20 -10.57 2.02
C GLY A 190 11.68 -11.26 3.28
N PHE A 191 12.58 -11.87 4.06
CA PHE A 191 12.23 -12.46 5.35
C PHE A 191 12.59 -11.56 6.53
N ASN A 192 13.85 -11.08 6.53
CA ASN A 192 14.33 -10.15 7.54
C ASN A 192 14.16 -8.70 7.04
N PRO A 193 13.38 -7.84 7.73
CA PRO A 193 13.15 -6.45 7.33
C PRO A 193 14.42 -5.59 7.28
N GLU A 194 15.48 -5.96 8.00
CA GLU A 194 16.78 -5.28 7.96
C GLU A 194 17.61 -5.65 6.71
N ARG A 195 17.12 -6.60 5.90
CA ARG A 195 17.79 -7.06 4.68
C ARG A 195 16.87 -7.02 3.48
N VAL A 196 17.06 -5.97 2.68
CA VAL A 196 16.34 -5.78 1.43
C VAL A 196 17.26 -6.13 0.26
N PHE A 197 16.88 -7.11 -0.56
CA PHE A 197 17.68 -7.58 -1.70
C PHE A 197 17.38 -6.86 -3.02
N ALA A 198 16.23 -6.17 -3.11
CA ALA A 198 15.84 -5.41 -4.29
C ALA A 198 14.94 -4.22 -3.90
N PRO A 199 15.03 -3.07 -4.61
CA PRO A 199 14.15 -1.94 -4.35
C PRO A 199 12.67 -2.31 -4.46
N GLY A 200 11.86 -1.87 -3.48
CA GLY A 200 10.42 -2.13 -3.42
C GLY A 200 10.05 -3.59 -3.10
N MET A 201 10.99 -4.41 -2.62
CA MET A 201 10.71 -5.79 -2.20
C MET A 201 9.85 -5.80 -0.93
N LEU A 202 8.77 -6.56 -0.95
CA LEU A 202 7.84 -6.72 0.16
C LEU A 202 8.31 -7.84 1.10
N GLY A 203 7.87 -7.76 2.35
CA GLY A 203 8.09 -8.82 3.33
C GLY A 203 7.24 -10.06 3.04
N PHE A 204 7.70 -11.24 3.49
CA PHE A 204 6.95 -12.49 3.40
C PHE A 204 5.59 -12.36 4.12
N ASP A 205 5.62 -11.88 5.37
CA ASP A 205 4.42 -11.67 6.17
C ASP A 205 3.44 -10.70 5.49
N GLU A 206 3.94 -9.62 4.91
CA GLU A 206 3.11 -8.63 4.21
C GLU A 206 2.40 -9.24 3.00
N LEU A 207 3.13 -10.00 2.17
CA LEU A 207 2.54 -10.70 1.01
C LEU A 207 1.54 -11.78 1.42
N TRP A 208 1.88 -12.59 2.43
CA TRP A 208 1.03 -13.69 2.89
C TRP A 208 -0.20 -13.20 3.63
N ARG A 209 -0.01 -12.35 4.64
CA ARG A 209 -1.06 -11.89 5.55
C ARG A 209 -1.86 -10.75 4.95
N ASP A 210 -1.20 -9.69 4.46
CA ASP A 210 -1.88 -8.44 4.16
C ASP A 210 -2.46 -8.46 2.74
N TYR A 211 -1.70 -8.93 1.76
CA TYR A 211 -2.19 -9.10 0.39
C TYR A 211 -2.87 -10.45 0.12
N GLY A 212 -2.71 -11.44 1.00
CA GLY A 212 -3.28 -12.76 0.78
C GLY A 212 -2.79 -13.39 -0.52
N TYR A 213 -1.50 -13.23 -0.84
CA TYR A 213 -0.93 -13.55 -2.16
C TYR A 213 -1.24 -14.98 -2.63
N ASN A 214 -1.28 -15.94 -1.71
CA ASN A 214 -1.64 -17.34 -1.97
C ASN A 214 -3.09 -17.54 -2.46
N ARG A 215 -3.99 -16.57 -2.21
CA ARG A 215 -5.40 -16.60 -2.62
C ARG A 215 -5.64 -15.93 -3.96
N ILE A 216 -4.69 -15.14 -4.46
CA ILE A 216 -4.79 -14.46 -5.76
C ILE A 216 -4.75 -15.50 -6.88
N ASN A 217 -5.68 -15.39 -7.81
CA ASN A 217 -5.82 -16.22 -9.01
C ASN A 217 -6.28 -15.37 -10.20
N LYS A 218 -6.44 -16.01 -11.37
CA LYS A 218 -6.83 -15.33 -12.62
C LYS A 218 -8.16 -14.58 -12.54
N ASP A 219 -9.09 -15.03 -11.69
CA ASP A 219 -10.44 -14.48 -11.53
C ASP A 219 -10.51 -13.43 -10.41
N THR A 220 -9.40 -13.16 -9.70
CA THR A 220 -9.35 -12.16 -8.63
C THR A 220 -9.59 -10.77 -9.20
N GLU A 221 -10.57 -10.04 -8.66
CA GLU A 221 -10.80 -8.64 -9.02
C GLU A 221 -9.80 -7.70 -8.34
N VAL A 222 -9.37 -6.65 -9.04
CA VAL A 222 -8.33 -5.74 -8.57
C VAL A 222 -8.93 -4.39 -8.17
N TYR A 223 -8.62 -3.97 -6.95
CA TYR A 223 -8.90 -2.66 -6.38
C TYR A 223 -7.59 -2.00 -5.98
N ALA A 224 -7.57 -0.67 -5.86
CA ALA A 224 -6.34 0.01 -5.49
C ALA A 224 -6.55 1.33 -4.75
N VAL A 225 -5.54 1.73 -3.97
CA VAL A 225 -5.39 3.11 -3.53
C VAL A 225 -4.34 3.79 -4.39
N LEU A 226 -4.65 4.96 -4.94
CA LEU A 226 -3.70 5.77 -5.69
C LEU A 226 -3.39 7.09 -4.96
N GLY A 227 -2.11 7.47 -4.98
CA GLY A 227 -1.60 8.62 -4.22
C GLY A 227 -0.12 8.86 -4.43
N ASP A 228 0.36 9.99 -3.90
CA ASP A 228 1.78 10.33 -3.76
C ASP A 228 1.99 11.20 -2.51
N PRO A 229 2.59 10.66 -1.43
CA PRO A 229 3.02 9.27 -1.25
C PRO A 229 1.85 8.30 -0.99
N VAL A 230 2.07 7.00 -1.23
CA VAL A 230 1.07 5.94 -0.96
C VAL A 230 1.60 4.78 -0.10
N ALA A 231 2.92 4.70 0.11
CA ALA A 231 3.57 3.56 0.77
C ALA A 231 3.05 3.28 2.19
N HIS A 232 2.65 4.32 2.92
CA HIS A 232 2.13 4.20 4.29
C HIS A 232 0.60 4.13 4.36
N SER A 233 -0.08 3.93 3.21
CA SER A 233 -1.54 3.82 3.24
C SER A 233 -1.96 2.54 3.94
N LEU A 234 -2.82 2.66 4.95
CA LEU A 234 -3.45 1.51 5.62
C LEU A 234 -4.59 0.89 4.80
N SER A 235 -4.96 1.50 3.66
CA SER A 235 -6.09 1.05 2.82
C SER A 235 -5.95 -0.40 2.34
N PRO A 236 -4.78 -0.87 1.85
CA PRO A 236 -4.61 -2.27 1.47
C PRO A 236 -4.84 -3.22 2.65
N ALA A 237 -4.31 -2.92 3.84
CA ALA A 237 -4.48 -3.76 5.01
C ALA A 237 -5.96 -3.91 5.40
N VAL A 238 -6.72 -2.81 5.47
CA VAL A 238 -8.15 -2.85 5.86
C VAL A 238 -9.04 -3.50 4.80
N HIS A 239 -8.86 -3.17 3.52
CA HIS A 239 -9.72 -3.71 2.46
C HIS A 239 -9.44 -5.18 2.23
N ASN A 240 -8.18 -5.61 2.21
CA ASN A 240 -7.85 -7.03 2.05
C ASN A 240 -8.31 -7.85 3.26
N ALA A 241 -8.20 -7.33 4.48
CA ALA A 241 -8.74 -8.01 5.67
C ALA A 241 -10.27 -8.20 5.56
N ALA A 242 -10.99 -7.19 5.10
CA ALA A 242 -12.43 -7.27 4.88
C ALA A 242 -12.82 -8.23 3.75
N PHE A 243 -12.12 -8.19 2.60
CA PHE A 243 -12.34 -9.14 1.51
C PHE A 243 -12.11 -10.58 1.97
N ARG A 244 -11.03 -10.82 2.73
CA ARG A 244 -10.74 -12.15 3.29
C ARG A 244 -11.82 -12.62 4.25
N LYS A 245 -12.28 -11.75 5.17
CA LYS A 245 -13.34 -12.07 6.14
C LYS A 245 -14.64 -12.48 5.46
N LEU A 246 -14.98 -11.84 4.35
CA LEU A 246 -16.20 -12.10 3.59
C LEU A 246 -16.02 -13.12 2.44
N GLY A 247 -14.86 -13.77 2.35
CA GLY A 247 -14.59 -14.79 1.34
C GLY A 247 -14.61 -14.28 -0.10
N MET A 248 -14.32 -12.99 -0.33
CA MET A 248 -14.36 -12.39 -1.66
C MET A 248 -13.05 -12.61 -2.41
N ASN A 249 -13.14 -13.00 -3.68
CA ASN A 249 -11.98 -13.13 -4.57
C ASN A 249 -11.55 -11.76 -5.11
N LYS A 250 -11.05 -10.90 -4.22
CA LYS A 250 -10.66 -9.51 -4.50
C LYS A 250 -9.30 -9.22 -3.85
N VAL A 251 -8.50 -8.38 -4.49
CA VAL A 251 -7.23 -7.87 -3.94
C VAL A 251 -7.18 -6.36 -4.05
N TYR A 252 -6.63 -5.72 -3.02
CA TYR A 252 -6.45 -4.29 -2.90
C TYR A 252 -4.96 -3.95 -2.86
N VAL A 253 -4.48 -3.12 -3.78
CA VAL A 253 -3.04 -2.81 -3.92
C VAL A 253 -2.73 -1.30 -3.87
N PRO A 254 -1.51 -0.90 -3.46
CA PRO A 254 -1.06 0.48 -3.58
C PRO A 254 -0.57 0.79 -5.00
N LEU A 255 -0.93 1.97 -5.51
CA LEU A 255 -0.44 2.53 -6.77
C LEU A 255 0.20 3.90 -6.51
N LEU A 256 1.53 3.97 -6.52
CA LEU A 256 2.25 5.24 -6.38
C LEU A 256 2.18 5.99 -7.70
N ILE A 257 1.33 7.01 -7.78
CA ILE A 257 1.14 7.80 -9.00
C ILE A 257 1.65 9.21 -8.72
N PRO A 258 2.79 9.65 -9.30
CA PRO A 258 3.28 11.00 -9.10
C PRO A 258 2.28 12.07 -9.56
N GLY A 259 2.27 13.22 -8.88
CA GLY A 259 1.47 14.38 -9.28
C GLY A 259 1.69 14.76 -10.75
N GLY A 260 0.62 15.14 -11.46
CA GLY A 260 0.67 15.49 -12.88
C GLY A 260 0.71 14.32 -13.87
N THR A 261 0.87 13.08 -13.40
CA THR A 261 0.96 11.88 -14.26
C THR A 261 -0.29 10.99 -14.23
N LEU A 262 -1.35 11.42 -13.54
CA LEU A 262 -2.54 10.60 -13.25
C LEU A 262 -3.18 9.99 -14.49
N LYS A 263 -3.50 10.82 -15.50
CA LYS A 263 -4.17 10.36 -16.72
C LYS A 263 -3.33 9.30 -17.46
N ALA A 264 -2.07 9.62 -17.74
CA ALA A 264 -1.15 8.70 -18.42
C ALA A 264 -0.94 7.38 -17.64
N SER A 265 -0.92 7.47 -16.30
CA SER A 265 -0.78 6.29 -15.43
C SER A 265 -2.01 5.40 -15.49
N LEU A 266 -3.23 5.97 -15.46
CA LEU A 266 -4.47 5.20 -15.58
C LEU A 266 -4.63 4.58 -16.96
N GLU A 267 -4.22 5.28 -18.02
CA GLU A 267 -4.17 4.74 -19.39
C GLU A 267 -3.23 3.53 -19.48
N ALA A 268 -2.02 3.64 -18.92
CA ALA A 268 -1.05 2.54 -18.89
C ALA A 268 -1.52 1.33 -18.08
N LEU A 269 -2.35 1.55 -17.06
CA LEU A 269 -2.89 0.50 -16.18
C LEU A 269 -4.25 -0.04 -16.64
N SER A 270 -4.80 0.43 -17.76
CA SER A 270 -6.15 0.08 -18.23
C SER A 270 -6.36 -1.43 -18.41
N TRP A 271 -5.31 -2.18 -18.80
CA TRP A 271 -5.35 -3.63 -18.96
C TRP A 271 -5.47 -4.41 -17.63
N LEU A 272 -5.26 -3.77 -16.47
CA LEU A 272 -5.43 -4.40 -15.16
C LEU A 272 -6.90 -4.64 -14.77
N ASP A 273 -7.85 -4.06 -15.50
CA ASP A 273 -9.29 -4.20 -15.25
C ASP A 273 -9.70 -3.83 -13.80
N LEU A 274 -9.24 -2.66 -13.36
CA LEU A 274 -9.52 -2.12 -12.02
C LEU A 274 -11.02 -1.96 -11.80
N LYS A 275 -11.52 -2.42 -10.64
CA LYS A 275 -12.95 -2.38 -10.28
C LYS A 275 -13.31 -1.22 -9.34
N GLY A 276 -12.33 -0.66 -8.65
CA GLY A 276 -12.54 0.49 -7.80
C GLY A 276 -11.24 1.06 -7.26
N LEU A 277 -11.27 2.35 -6.97
CA LEU A 277 -10.11 3.12 -6.53
C LEU A 277 -10.43 3.95 -5.31
N SER A 278 -9.57 3.92 -4.30
CA SER A 278 -9.47 5.02 -3.35
C SER A 278 -8.44 6.01 -3.86
N VAL A 279 -8.79 7.29 -3.82
CA VAL A 279 -7.99 8.38 -4.35
C VAL A 279 -7.53 9.24 -3.19
N THR A 280 -6.23 9.40 -3.01
CA THR A 280 -5.66 10.30 -2.00
C THR A 280 -4.84 11.42 -2.64
N ILE A 281 -4.22 12.26 -1.81
CA ILE A 281 -3.37 13.37 -2.22
C ILE A 281 -2.32 12.86 -3.24
N PRO A 282 -2.03 13.63 -4.30
CA PRO A 282 -2.63 14.92 -4.71
C PRO A 282 -3.83 14.78 -5.67
N HIS A 283 -4.37 13.57 -5.87
CA HIS A 283 -5.22 13.25 -7.02
C HIS A 283 -6.72 13.49 -6.82
N LYS A 284 -7.16 13.86 -5.62
CA LYS A 284 -8.60 13.99 -5.31
C LYS A 284 -9.34 14.97 -6.21
N GLU A 285 -8.66 16.03 -6.65
CA GLU A 285 -9.22 17.00 -7.60
C GLU A 285 -8.93 16.58 -9.04
N ALA A 286 -7.71 16.11 -9.31
CA ALA A 286 -7.23 15.74 -10.65
C ALA A 286 -7.96 14.55 -11.27
N ILE A 287 -8.57 13.67 -10.46
CA ILE A 287 -9.34 12.54 -10.96
C ILE A 287 -10.69 12.98 -11.54
N ILE A 288 -11.29 14.07 -11.04
CA ILE A 288 -12.68 14.46 -11.36
C ILE A 288 -12.91 14.66 -12.87
N PRO A 289 -12.04 15.35 -13.63
CA PRO A 289 -12.21 15.51 -15.08
C PRO A 289 -12.17 14.19 -15.86
N LEU A 290 -11.72 13.09 -15.25
CA LEU A 290 -11.65 11.77 -15.87
C LEU A 290 -12.89 10.91 -15.58
N LEU A 291 -13.82 11.40 -14.75
CA LEU A 291 -15.00 10.66 -14.33
C LEU A 291 -16.21 10.96 -15.21
N LYS A 292 -17.00 9.93 -15.50
CA LYS A 292 -18.25 10.09 -16.26
C LYS A 292 -19.39 10.57 -15.39
N GLN A 293 -19.38 10.19 -14.11
CA GLN A 293 -20.40 10.56 -13.13
C GLN A 293 -19.72 10.90 -11.80
N VAL A 294 -20.32 11.80 -11.05
CA VAL A 294 -19.88 12.18 -9.70
C VAL A 294 -21.10 12.37 -8.82
N ASP A 295 -20.99 12.03 -7.54
CA ASP A 295 -22.04 12.35 -6.57
C ASP A 295 -22.06 13.85 -6.22
N GLY A 296 -23.17 14.28 -5.62
CA GLY A 296 -23.33 15.69 -5.24
C GLY A 296 -22.34 16.18 -4.17
N ALA A 297 -21.69 15.29 -3.42
CA ALA A 297 -20.64 15.68 -2.48
C ALA A 297 -19.36 16.04 -3.24
N VAL A 298 -18.96 15.25 -4.23
CA VAL A 298 -17.82 15.52 -5.12
C VAL A 298 -18.03 16.82 -5.89
N GLU A 299 -19.22 17.06 -6.45
CA GLU A 299 -19.52 18.28 -7.22
C GLU A 299 -19.31 19.56 -6.40
N ARG A 300 -19.66 19.52 -5.11
CA ARG A 300 -19.64 20.69 -4.22
C ARG A 300 -18.30 20.87 -3.52
N LEU A 301 -17.66 19.78 -3.12
CA LEU A 301 -16.35 19.81 -2.46
C LEU A 301 -15.18 19.91 -3.45
N LYS A 302 -15.43 19.63 -4.75
CA LYS A 302 -14.40 19.51 -5.78
C LYS A 302 -13.29 18.52 -5.43
N ALA A 303 -13.63 17.49 -4.65
CA ALA A 303 -12.73 16.44 -4.24
C ALA A 303 -13.43 15.08 -4.30
N CYS A 304 -12.78 14.11 -4.95
CA CYS A 304 -13.21 12.72 -5.06
C CYS A 304 -12.16 11.82 -4.41
N ASN A 305 -12.56 11.03 -3.42
CA ASN A 305 -11.66 10.08 -2.74
C ASN A 305 -11.98 8.62 -3.08
N THR A 306 -13.03 8.35 -3.86
CA THR A 306 -13.51 7.00 -4.13
C THR A 306 -14.06 6.94 -5.55
N VAL A 307 -13.62 5.97 -6.35
CA VAL A 307 -14.14 5.74 -7.71
C VAL A 307 -14.62 4.31 -7.80
N VAL A 308 -15.87 4.13 -8.22
CA VAL A 308 -16.45 2.82 -8.55
C VAL A 308 -16.44 2.66 -10.07
N ILE A 309 -15.95 1.52 -10.55
CA ILE A 309 -15.88 1.22 -11.99
C ILE A 309 -16.85 0.07 -12.26
N LYS A 310 -17.95 0.37 -12.94
CA LYS A 310 -18.99 -0.62 -13.29
C LYS A 310 -19.34 -0.48 -14.76
N ASP A 311 -19.29 -1.59 -15.50
CA ASP A 311 -19.60 -1.62 -16.94
C ASP A 311 -18.82 -0.55 -17.75
N GLY A 312 -17.55 -0.32 -17.37
CA GLY A 312 -16.68 0.71 -17.95
C GLY A 312 -16.98 2.15 -17.54
N VAL A 313 -18.00 2.38 -16.71
CA VAL A 313 -18.39 3.71 -16.20
C VAL A 313 -17.70 4.00 -14.88
N TRP A 314 -16.92 5.08 -14.87
CA TRP A 314 -16.21 5.58 -13.68
C TRP A 314 -17.08 6.59 -12.94
N THR A 315 -17.50 6.25 -11.72
CA THR A 315 -18.36 7.07 -10.87
C THR A 315 -17.59 7.51 -9.62
N GLY A 316 -17.51 8.82 -9.39
CA GLY A 316 -16.81 9.42 -8.25
C GLY A 316 -17.68 9.65 -7.03
N HIS A 317 -17.11 9.39 -5.86
CA HIS A 317 -17.73 9.61 -4.55
C HIS A 317 -16.76 10.29 -3.57
N ASN A 318 -17.33 10.92 -2.54
CA ASN A 318 -16.57 11.48 -1.43
C ASN A 318 -16.99 10.83 -0.10
N THR A 319 -16.34 9.71 0.25
CA THR A 319 -16.61 8.98 1.50
C THR A 319 -15.99 9.66 2.73
N ASP A 320 -15.00 10.55 2.58
CA ASP A 320 -14.46 11.33 3.70
C ASP A 320 -15.54 12.24 4.31
N TYR A 321 -16.29 12.94 3.45
CA TYR A 321 -17.43 13.76 3.85
C TYR A 321 -18.46 12.94 4.63
N HIS A 322 -18.87 11.80 4.07
CA HIS A 322 -19.88 10.94 4.69
C HIS A 322 -19.38 10.33 6.00
N ALA A 323 -18.10 9.97 6.09
CA ALA A 323 -17.50 9.42 7.29
C ALA A 323 -17.42 10.44 8.42
N ALA A 324 -16.88 11.64 8.14
CA ALA A 324 -16.77 12.70 9.13
C ALA A 324 -18.14 13.07 9.72
N MET A 325 -19.15 13.18 8.87
CA MET A 325 -20.50 13.51 9.34
C MET A 325 -21.11 12.35 10.13
N GLY A 326 -20.92 11.11 9.67
CA GLY A 326 -21.40 9.93 10.37
C GLY A 326 -20.85 9.82 11.79
N VAL A 327 -19.53 9.99 11.97
CA VAL A 327 -18.92 9.88 13.31
C VAL A 327 -19.35 11.04 14.23
N LEU A 328 -19.56 12.23 13.69
CA LEU A 328 -20.03 13.38 14.47
C LEU A 328 -21.50 13.23 14.90
N GLU A 329 -22.39 12.78 14.01
CA GLU A 329 -23.80 12.56 14.36
C GLU A 329 -23.97 11.40 15.35
N GLU A 330 -23.25 10.30 15.14
CA GLU A 330 -23.26 9.14 16.03
C GLU A 330 -22.76 9.48 17.44
N ALA A 331 -21.76 10.37 17.56
CA ALA A 331 -21.29 10.87 18.85
C ALA A 331 -22.36 11.63 19.65
N PHE A 332 -23.43 12.11 19.01
CA PHE A 332 -24.59 12.72 19.66
C PHE A 332 -25.84 11.82 19.66
N GLY A 333 -25.69 10.53 19.30
CA GLY A 333 -26.80 9.56 19.25
C GLY A 333 -27.74 9.76 18.07
N GLY A 334 -27.34 10.55 17.07
CA GLY A 334 -28.11 10.78 15.83
C GLY A 334 -27.61 9.96 14.65
N SER A 335 -28.25 10.17 13.50
CA SER A 335 -27.96 9.49 12.25
C SER A 335 -27.97 10.46 11.07
N THR A 336 -27.15 10.17 10.05
CA THR A 336 -27.14 10.93 8.78
C THR A 336 -28.43 10.82 7.98
N ARG A 337 -29.38 9.98 8.42
CA ARG A 337 -30.69 9.76 7.81
C ARG A 337 -31.81 10.52 8.50
N ASP A 338 -31.55 11.16 9.64
CA ASP A 338 -32.56 11.89 10.38
C ASP A 338 -33.01 13.12 9.59
N GLU A 339 -34.30 13.45 9.65
CA GLU A 339 -34.86 14.62 8.95
C GLU A 339 -34.25 15.93 9.46
N VAL A 340 -33.99 15.99 10.77
CA VAL A 340 -33.33 17.11 11.44
C VAL A 340 -32.03 16.61 12.06
N SER A 341 -30.91 17.20 11.65
CA SER A 341 -29.60 16.79 12.17
C SER A 341 -29.45 17.16 13.64
N VAL A 342 -28.95 16.23 14.46
CA VAL A 342 -28.53 16.47 15.86
C VAL A 342 -27.41 17.51 16.01
N LEU A 343 -26.79 17.89 14.89
CA LEU A 343 -25.75 18.92 14.82
C LEU A 343 -26.31 20.33 14.56
N MET A 344 -27.62 20.46 14.33
CA MET A 344 -28.27 21.77 14.17
C MET A 344 -28.02 22.66 15.39
N ASP A 345 -27.74 23.94 15.14
CA ASP A 345 -27.42 24.99 16.13
C ASP A 345 -26.17 24.78 17.00
N LYS A 346 -25.49 23.63 16.88
CA LYS A 346 -24.21 23.38 17.58
C LYS A 346 -23.15 24.36 17.12
N GLN A 347 -22.41 24.92 18.08
CA GLN A 347 -21.28 25.79 17.80
C GLN A 347 -20.02 24.94 17.60
N VAL A 348 -19.36 25.07 16.45
CA VAL A 348 -18.21 24.24 16.08
C VAL A 348 -17.01 25.10 15.76
N VAL A 349 -15.87 24.81 16.39
CA VAL A 349 -14.57 25.40 16.04
C VAL A 349 -13.72 24.33 15.36
N ILE A 350 -13.19 24.65 14.17
CA ILE A 350 -12.30 23.77 13.43
C ILE A 350 -10.95 24.44 13.30
N LEU A 351 -9.92 23.75 13.79
CA LEU A 351 -8.53 24.15 13.71
C LEU A 351 -7.95 23.62 12.39
N GLY A 352 -7.48 24.52 11.54
CA GLY A 352 -6.95 24.25 10.21
C GLY A 352 -7.89 24.67 9.09
N ALA A 353 -7.28 24.96 7.94
CA ALA A 353 -7.97 25.29 6.68
C ALA A 353 -7.43 24.43 5.51
N GLY A 354 -7.17 23.14 5.80
CA GLY A 354 -6.79 22.11 4.83
C GLY A 354 -7.99 21.40 4.19
N GLY A 355 -7.75 20.44 3.30
CA GLY A 355 -8.82 19.73 2.58
C GLY A 355 -9.80 18.97 3.48
N VAL A 356 -9.31 18.33 4.55
CA VAL A 356 -10.17 17.65 5.54
C VAL A 356 -10.99 18.68 6.34
N ALA A 357 -10.36 19.74 6.84
CA ALA A 357 -11.06 20.81 7.56
C ALA A 357 -12.15 21.47 6.71
N ARG A 358 -11.86 21.76 5.43
CA ARG A 358 -12.84 22.29 4.45
C ARG A 358 -14.02 21.34 4.26
N THR A 359 -13.75 20.04 4.13
CA THR A 359 -14.78 18.99 3.97
C THR A 359 -15.69 18.91 5.20
N ILE A 360 -15.12 18.94 6.40
CA ILE A 360 -15.85 18.90 7.67
C ILE A 360 -16.67 20.18 7.85
N ALA A 361 -16.08 21.35 7.62
CA ALA A 361 -16.74 22.65 7.72
C ALA A 361 -17.97 22.70 6.81
N TYR A 362 -17.80 22.26 5.56
CA TYR A 362 -18.89 22.18 4.60
C TYR A 362 -20.03 21.27 5.08
N GLY A 363 -19.72 20.09 5.61
CA GLY A 363 -20.74 19.17 6.10
C GLY A 363 -21.50 19.64 7.32
N LEU A 364 -20.82 20.31 8.24
CA LEU A 364 -21.42 20.91 9.42
C LEU A 364 -22.32 22.10 9.08
N SER A 365 -21.86 23.02 8.23
CA SER A 365 -22.68 24.16 7.78
C SER A 365 -23.97 23.69 7.11
N ARG A 366 -23.90 22.62 6.30
CA ARG A 366 -25.08 22.03 5.65
C ARG A 366 -26.08 21.39 6.61
N ARG A 367 -25.65 21.04 7.82
CA ARG A 367 -26.49 20.50 8.89
C ARG A 367 -27.05 21.57 9.83
N GLY A 368 -26.78 22.85 9.54
CA GLY A 368 -27.23 23.97 10.37
C GLY A 368 -26.35 24.25 11.58
N ALA A 369 -25.13 23.70 11.64
CA ALA A 369 -24.19 24.01 12.71
C ALA A 369 -23.56 25.41 12.51
N GLY A 370 -23.31 26.11 13.61
CA GLY A 370 -22.59 27.39 13.64
C GLY A 370 -21.07 27.18 13.58
N VAL A 371 -20.51 27.09 12.38
CA VAL A 371 -19.08 26.77 12.18
C VAL A 371 -18.18 28.03 12.20
N ALA A 372 -17.04 27.92 12.89
CA ALA A 372 -15.93 28.86 12.85
C ALA A 372 -14.61 28.15 12.48
N LEU A 373 -13.99 28.57 11.37
CA LEU A 373 -12.65 28.12 10.97
C LEU A 373 -11.57 28.95 11.65
N VAL A 374 -10.48 28.29 12.04
CA VAL A 374 -9.30 28.92 12.63
C VAL A 374 -8.07 28.37 11.97
N ASN A 375 -7.13 29.21 11.54
CA ASN A 375 -5.89 28.74 10.93
C ASN A 375 -4.76 29.68 11.31
N ARG A 376 -3.51 29.17 11.38
CA ARG A 376 -2.33 29.99 11.74
C ARG A 376 -2.18 31.21 10.83
N ASP A 377 -2.60 31.06 9.58
CA ASP A 377 -2.78 32.13 8.60
C ASP A 377 -4.28 32.48 8.55
N ASP A 378 -4.63 33.64 9.10
CA ASP A 378 -6.01 34.13 9.22
C ASP A 378 -6.62 34.44 7.84
N GLU A 379 -5.83 34.90 6.86
CA GLU A 379 -6.33 35.15 5.49
C GLU A 379 -6.77 33.85 4.83
N ARG A 380 -6.02 32.76 5.07
CA ARG A 380 -6.42 31.44 4.61
C ARG A 380 -7.70 30.96 5.29
N ALA A 381 -7.88 31.21 6.58
CA ALA A 381 -9.15 30.88 7.26
C ALA A 381 -10.32 31.66 6.64
N ALA A 382 -10.15 32.97 6.44
CA ALA A 382 -11.18 33.84 5.87
C ALA A 382 -11.59 33.41 4.46
N ARG A 383 -10.62 33.09 3.60
CA ARG A 383 -10.88 32.59 2.23
C ARG A 383 -11.68 31.28 2.24
N VAL A 384 -11.24 30.27 3.01
CA VAL A 384 -11.95 28.99 3.07
C VAL A 384 -13.32 29.13 3.72
N ALA A 385 -13.46 30.00 4.74
CA ALA A 385 -14.73 30.27 5.38
C ALA A 385 -15.74 30.91 4.41
N SER A 386 -15.28 31.85 3.58
CA SER A 386 -16.09 32.46 2.52
C SER A 386 -16.55 31.43 1.49
N GLU A 387 -15.65 30.57 1.01
CA GLU A 387 -15.98 29.49 0.06
C GLU A 387 -17.01 28.49 0.62
N VAL A 388 -16.92 28.18 1.91
CA VAL A 388 -17.80 27.23 2.59
C VAL A 388 -19.12 27.88 3.04
N GLY A 389 -19.14 29.20 3.22
CA GLY A 389 -20.26 29.93 3.81
C GLY A 389 -20.33 29.79 5.32
N CYS A 390 -19.19 29.82 6.02
CA CYS A 390 -19.12 29.82 7.48
C CYS A 390 -18.32 31.02 8.03
N ARG A 391 -18.20 31.11 9.36
CA ARG A 391 -17.41 32.15 10.01
C ARG A 391 -15.94 31.73 10.09
N TYR A 392 -15.06 32.69 10.33
CA TYR A 392 -13.70 32.44 10.79
C TYR A 392 -13.43 33.24 12.06
N THR A 393 -12.43 32.83 12.82
CA THR A 393 -11.88 33.60 13.95
C THR A 393 -10.36 33.51 13.93
N SER A 394 -9.69 34.44 14.63
CA SER A 394 -8.24 34.53 14.61
C SER A 394 -7.59 33.35 15.32
N TRP A 395 -6.38 32.98 14.89
CA TRP A 395 -5.59 31.96 15.57
C TRP A 395 -5.40 32.25 17.07
N ALA A 396 -5.29 33.52 17.46
CA ALA A 396 -5.16 33.93 18.86
C ALA A 396 -6.41 33.60 19.70
N ALA A 397 -7.60 33.67 19.11
CA ALA A 397 -8.87 33.42 19.79
C ALA A 397 -9.28 31.93 19.81
N ARG A 398 -8.49 31.03 19.21
CA ARG A 398 -8.85 29.61 19.05
C ARG A 398 -9.18 28.87 20.35
N ALA A 399 -8.55 29.27 21.46
CA ALA A 399 -8.71 28.63 22.76
C ALA A 399 -9.85 29.25 23.60
N SER A 400 -10.26 30.48 23.28
CA SER A 400 -11.30 31.22 24.02
C SER A 400 -12.64 31.26 23.29
N THR A 401 -12.70 30.81 22.03
CA THR A 401 -13.94 30.79 21.25
C THR A 401 -14.87 29.69 21.77
N PRO A 402 -16.07 30.02 22.30
CA PRO A 402 -16.99 29.03 22.83
C PRO A 402 -17.50 28.09 21.73
N CYS A 403 -17.45 26.79 21.99
CA CYS A 403 -17.99 25.75 21.11
C CYS A 403 -18.47 24.51 21.87
N ASP A 404 -19.39 23.77 21.25
CA ASP A 404 -19.85 22.44 21.67
C ASP A 404 -18.94 21.35 21.10
N ILE A 405 -18.38 21.60 19.91
CA ILE A 405 -17.51 20.68 19.17
C ILE A 405 -16.21 21.40 18.80
N LEU A 406 -15.07 20.80 19.17
CA LEU A 406 -13.74 21.27 18.78
C LEU A 406 -13.05 20.23 17.90
N ILE A 407 -12.64 20.63 16.70
CA ILE A 407 -12.10 19.71 15.69
C ILE A 407 -10.65 20.09 15.33
N ASN A 408 -9.72 19.15 15.45
CA ASN A 408 -8.36 19.30 14.93
C ASN A 408 -8.26 18.78 13.48
N GLY A 409 -8.18 19.71 12.53
CA GLY A 409 -7.87 19.48 11.12
C GLY A 409 -6.45 19.88 10.73
N THR A 410 -5.56 20.10 11.72
CA THR A 410 -4.14 20.43 11.52
C THR A 410 -3.26 19.19 11.69
N PRO A 411 -1.98 19.21 11.25
CA PRO A 411 -1.05 18.11 11.52
C PRO A 411 -0.41 18.16 12.93
N VAL A 412 -0.83 19.09 13.80
CA VAL A 412 -0.25 19.23 15.15
C VAL A 412 -0.65 18.03 16.02
N GLY A 413 0.34 17.32 16.58
CA GLY A 413 0.14 16.07 17.33
C GLY A 413 0.32 14.79 16.49
N MET A 414 0.65 14.92 15.20
CA MET A 414 0.91 13.79 14.30
C MET A 414 2.35 13.30 14.45
N HIS A 415 2.59 11.99 14.28
CA HIS A 415 3.94 11.42 14.27
C HIS A 415 4.87 12.18 13.29
N PRO A 416 6.10 12.56 13.70
CA PRO A 416 6.78 12.18 14.95
C PRO A 416 6.56 13.14 16.14
N ASN A 417 5.82 14.23 15.97
CA ASN A 417 5.65 15.27 17.00
C ASN A 417 4.42 14.98 17.87
N LEU A 418 4.57 14.00 18.77
CA LEU A 418 3.45 13.41 19.52
C LEU A 418 2.96 14.25 20.72
N ASP A 419 3.83 15.10 21.25
CA ASP A 419 3.59 15.85 22.49
C ASP A 419 2.89 17.20 22.27
N ASP A 420 2.68 17.59 21.01
CA ASP A 420 2.06 18.87 20.67
C ASP A 420 0.53 18.80 20.64
N SER A 421 -0.12 19.85 21.13
CA SER A 421 -1.55 20.10 20.99
C SER A 421 -1.79 21.47 20.34
N PRO A 422 -2.75 21.61 19.42
CA PRO A 422 -3.02 22.90 18.78
C PRO A 422 -3.66 23.92 19.74
N VAL A 423 -4.17 23.48 20.90
CA VAL A 423 -4.78 24.32 21.94
C VAL A 423 -4.26 23.96 23.34
N PRO A 424 -4.22 24.91 24.29
CA PRO A 424 -3.87 24.62 25.67
C PRO A 424 -5.00 23.85 26.40
N PRO A 425 -4.71 23.16 27.51
CA PRO A 425 -5.72 22.42 28.29
C PRO A 425 -6.93 23.24 28.74
N ALA A 426 -6.76 24.56 28.92
CA ALA A 426 -7.83 25.47 29.30
C ALA A 426 -8.94 25.64 28.23
N ALA A 427 -8.68 25.23 26.98
CA ALA A 427 -9.67 25.29 25.90
C ALA A 427 -10.75 24.20 26.02
N PHE A 428 -10.51 23.14 26.80
CA PHE A 428 -11.43 22.02 26.95
C PHE A 428 -12.38 22.22 28.14
N ARG A 429 -13.66 21.95 27.91
CA ARG A 429 -14.74 22.01 28.91
C ARG A 429 -15.47 20.67 28.96
N ALA A 430 -15.86 20.26 30.16
CA ALA A 430 -16.58 18.99 30.37
C ALA A 430 -17.82 18.90 29.46
N GLY A 431 -18.04 17.72 28.87
CA GLY A 431 -19.17 17.44 27.98
C GLY A 431 -18.99 17.88 26.51
N MET A 432 -17.96 18.68 26.18
CA MET A 432 -17.63 18.98 24.78
C MET A 432 -17.32 17.71 23.99
N LEU A 433 -17.59 17.74 22.67
CA LEU A 433 -17.08 16.76 21.74
C LEU A 433 -15.76 17.25 21.13
N VAL A 434 -14.73 16.43 21.21
CA VAL A 434 -13.41 16.72 20.63
C VAL A 434 -13.09 15.69 19.57
N PHE A 435 -12.82 16.15 18.35
CA PHE A 435 -12.52 15.28 17.22
C PHE A 435 -11.14 15.59 16.64
N ASP A 436 -10.28 14.58 16.56
CA ASP A 436 -8.99 14.70 15.86
C ASP A 436 -9.02 13.95 14.53
N THR A 437 -8.59 14.60 13.46
CA THR A 437 -8.50 13.95 12.13
C THR A 437 -7.19 13.18 11.94
N ILE A 438 -6.22 13.34 12.85
CA ILE A 438 -5.00 12.56 12.91
C ILE A 438 -5.34 11.14 13.37
N TYR A 439 -4.89 10.15 12.59
CA TYR A 439 -5.06 8.73 12.93
C TYR A 439 -3.75 8.05 13.34
N HIS A 440 -2.60 8.71 13.21
CA HIS A 440 -1.30 8.21 13.64
C HIS A 440 -0.53 9.28 14.44
N PRO A 441 -0.47 9.15 15.79
CA PRO A 441 -1.05 8.08 16.62
C PRO A 441 -2.57 8.19 16.75
N GLU A 442 -3.24 7.10 17.15
CA GLU A 442 -4.69 7.12 17.45
C GLU A 442 -5.01 8.03 18.65
N ASN A 443 -4.14 8.05 19.65
CA ASN A 443 -4.28 8.83 20.88
C ASN A 443 -3.32 10.02 20.90
N THR A 444 -3.65 11.09 20.18
CA THR A 444 -2.86 12.34 20.15
C THR A 444 -2.87 13.06 21.51
N MET A 445 -1.91 13.96 21.74
CA MET A 445 -1.92 14.82 22.95
C MET A 445 -3.22 15.63 23.05
N PHE A 446 -3.75 16.12 21.92
CA PHE A 446 -5.03 16.81 21.84
C PHE A 446 -6.20 15.98 22.42
N LEU A 447 -6.29 14.69 22.05
CA LEU A 447 -7.33 13.79 22.56
C LEU A 447 -7.07 13.32 24.01
N LYS A 448 -5.81 13.25 24.44
CA LYS A 448 -5.46 12.94 25.83
C LYS A 448 -5.94 14.07 26.77
N LEU A 449 -5.55 15.31 26.46
CA LEU A 449 -5.95 16.49 27.24
C LEU A 449 -7.47 16.69 27.27
N ALA A 450 -8.16 16.38 26.18
CA ALA A 450 -9.62 16.42 26.12
C ALA A 450 -10.27 15.45 27.12
N ARG A 451 -9.78 14.20 27.19
CA ARG A 451 -10.30 13.18 28.13
C ARG A 451 -10.03 13.53 29.59
N GLU A 452 -8.86 14.10 29.89
CA GLU A 452 -8.53 14.61 31.23
C GLU A 452 -9.49 15.72 31.70
N ARG A 453 -10.19 16.37 30.76
CA ARG A 453 -11.20 17.40 31.01
C ARG A 453 -12.63 16.91 30.78
N GLU A 454 -12.85 15.60 30.82
CA GLU A 454 -14.18 14.96 30.70
C GLU A 454 -14.90 15.30 29.39
N CYS A 455 -14.15 15.56 28.32
CA CYS A 455 -14.70 15.65 26.98
C CYS A 455 -14.95 14.25 26.39
N ARG A 456 -15.96 14.15 25.53
CA ARG A 456 -16.13 13.00 24.64
C ARG A 456 -15.16 13.14 23.46
N THR A 457 -14.60 12.04 22.99
CA THR A 457 -13.60 12.06 21.91
C THR A 457 -13.98 11.20 20.73
N VAL A 458 -13.67 11.69 19.52
CA VAL A 458 -13.66 10.91 18.26
C VAL A 458 -12.24 10.93 17.72
N THR A 459 -11.74 9.77 17.30
CA THR A 459 -10.37 9.62 16.79
C THR A 459 -10.32 9.71 15.27
N GLY A 460 -9.12 9.96 14.73
CA GLY A 460 -8.92 9.87 13.28
C GLY A 460 -9.05 8.43 12.76
N VAL A 461 -8.82 7.43 13.62
CA VAL A 461 -9.05 6.02 13.29
C VAL A 461 -10.54 5.76 13.08
N ASP A 462 -11.43 6.35 13.89
CA ASP A 462 -12.88 6.22 13.71
C ASP A 462 -13.33 6.75 12.35
N MET A 463 -12.85 7.95 11.97
CA MET A 463 -13.12 8.51 10.64
C MET A 463 -12.50 7.65 9.52
N PHE A 464 -11.26 7.19 9.69
CA PHE A 464 -10.55 6.39 8.69
C PHE A 464 -11.25 5.05 8.41
N VAL A 465 -11.63 4.32 9.47
CA VAL A 465 -12.35 3.05 9.33
C VAL A 465 -13.73 3.29 8.73
N ARG A 466 -14.44 4.35 9.14
CA ARG A 466 -15.76 4.68 8.58
C ARG A 466 -15.69 5.00 7.09
N GLN A 467 -14.71 5.79 6.64
CA GLN A 467 -14.58 6.07 5.19
C GLN A 467 -14.22 4.81 4.40
N ALA A 468 -13.35 3.95 4.94
CA ALA A 468 -12.98 2.69 4.30
C ALA A 468 -14.18 1.73 4.21
N ALA A 469 -15.01 1.68 5.26
CA ALA A 469 -16.24 0.89 5.27
C ALA A 469 -17.26 1.36 4.22
N LEU A 470 -17.40 2.68 4.04
CA LEU A 470 -18.24 3.26 3.00
C LEU A 470 -17.70 2.94 1.59
N GLN A 471 -16.39 3.04 1.39
CA GLN A 471 -15.74 2.60 0.14
C GLN A 471 -16.01 1.13 -0.14
N PHE A 472 -15.83 0.28 0.85
CA PHE A 472 -16.09 -1.15 0.74
C PHE A 472 -17.54 -1.44 0.34
N LYS A 473 -18.51 -0.74 0.93
CA LYS A 473 -19.92 -0.85 0.57
C LYS A 473 -20.17 -0.44 -0.88
N LEU A 474 -19.56 0.65 -1.33
CA LEU A 474 -19.64 1.11 -2.73
C LEU A 474 -19.01 0.10 -3.70
N PHE A 475 -17.85 -0.47 -3.34
CA PHE A 475 -17.12 -1.44 -4.16
C PHE A 475 -17.81 -2.79 -4.28
N THR A 476 -18.53 -3.24 -3.24
CA THR A 476 -18.98 -4.63 -3.12
C THR A 476 -20.49 -4.80 -2.98
N GLY A 477 -21.22 -3.73 -2.67
CA GLY A 477 -22.63 -3.77 -2.28
C GLY A 477 -22.90 -4.34 -0.87
N LYS A 478 -21.88 -4.87 -0.18
CA LYS A 478 -22.01 -5.48 1.16
C LYS A 478 -21.51 -4.57 2.27
N ASP A 479 -22.09 -4.69 3.46
CA ASP A 479 -21.61 -3.95 4.62
C ASP A 479 -20.22 -4.46 5.03
N ALA A 480 -19.36 -3.52 5.38
CA ALA A 480 -17.99 -3.83 5.77
C ALA A 480 -17.96 -4.48 7.15
N PRO A 481 -17.08 -5.47 7.39
CA PRO A 481 -16.80 -5.97 8.72
C PRO A 481 -15.92 -4.95 9.48
N VAL A 482 -16.56 -3.92 10.04
CA VAL A 482 -15.90 -2.74 10.65
C VAL A 482 -14.86 -3.12 11.70
N GLU A 483 -15.18 -4.05 12.60
CA GLU A 483 -14.23 -4.50 13.63
C GLU A 483 -12.97 -5.14 13.03
N VAL A 484 -13.11 -5.93 11.96
CA VAL A 484 -11.95 -6.53 11.27
C VAL A 484 -11.08 -5.47 10.61
N MET A 485 -11.69 -4.42 10.08
CA MET A 485 -10.96 -3.27 9.53
C MET A 485 -10.24 -2.51 10.65
N ARG A 486 -10.88 -2.29 11.79
CA ARG A 486 -10.26 -1.64 12.96
C ARG A 486 -9.08 -2.44 13.49
N ASP A 487 -9.22 -3.76 13.65
CA ASP A 487 -8.12 -4.64 14.06
C ASP A 487 -6.93 -4.58 13.09
N ALA A 488 -7.19 -4.45 11.78
CA ALA A 488 -6.14 -4.27 10.80
C ALA A 488 -5.41 -2.93 10.98
N VAL A 489 -6.13 -1.83 11.24
CA VAL A 489 -5.52 -0.53 11.57
C VAL A 489 -4.67 -0.63 12.83
N SER A 490 -5.22 -1.17 13.92
CA SER A 490 -4.52 -1.28 15.20
C SER A 490 -3.25 -2.12 15.10
N ARG A 491 -3.25 -3.18 14.30
CA ARG A 491 -2.03 -3.95 14.02
C ARG A 491 -0.99 -3.10 13.31
N GLU A 492 -1.33 -2.46 12.20
CA GLU A 492 -0.38 -1.67 11.41
C GLU A 492 0.19 -0.48 12.20
N LEU A 493 -0.65 0.21 12.98
CA LEU A 493 -0.22 1.30 13.84
C LEU A 493 0.54 0.82 15.08
N GLY A 494 0.19 -0.35 15.61
CA GLY A 494 0.89 -1.00 16.73
C GLY A 494 2.26 -1.57 16.38
N VAL A 495 2.62 -1.63 15.08
CA VAL A 495 3.99 -1.95 14.62
C VAL A 495 4.89 -0.70 14.64
N THR A 496 4.55 0.38 15.35
CA THR A 496 5.60 1.25 15.90
C THR A 496 6.49 0.38 16.78
N ARG A 497 7.55 -0.14 16.17
CA ARG A 497 8.74 -0.65 16.85
C ARG A 497 9.21 0.50 17.72
N ASP A 498 8.94 0.39 19.02
CA ASP A 498 9.65 1.15 20.05
C ASP A 498 11.17 1.01 19.85
#